data_AF-A0A7S3C0L0-F1
#
_entry.id   AF-A0A7S3C0L0-F1
#
_cell.length_a   1.000
_cell.length_b   1.000
_cell.length_c   1.000
_cell.angle_alpha   90.00
_cell.angle_beta   90.00
_cell.angle_gamma   90.00
#
_symmetry.space_group_name_H-M   'P 1'
#
loop_
_entity.id
_entity.type
_entity.pdbx_description
1 polymer ?
#
loop_
_entity_poly.entity_id
_entity_poly.type
_entity_poly.pdbx_seq_one_letter_code
_entity_poly.pdbx_strand_id
1 'polypeptide(L)'
;VLALLHVSKCFAMPVTLIAIGAIGSTLIGLILASSQLLGDAFRSEIHLRWRTAARTLMLVLPALFACLGPGSYMPLIAFSGAFPTTVLYGLVPPVAALVLRWKNRRAGESMRAIVPGGRNTLVGLSLIACSLLGINLRLLH
;
A
#
# COMPACT_ATOMS: atom_id res chain seq x y z
N VAL A 1 -34.97 15.55 15.95
CA VAL A 1 -34.29 15.00 14.74
C VAL A 1 -34.29 15.99 13.58
N LEU A 2 -35.41 16.61 13.19
CA LEU A 2 -35.44 17.66 12.15
C LEU A 2 -34.63 18.94 12.49
N ALA A 3 -34.56 19.35 13.76
CA ALA A 3 -33.69 20.45 14.20
C ALA A 3 -32.19 20.10 14.18
N LEU A 4 -31.83 18.83 14.46
CA LEU A 4 -30.46 18.31 14.31
C LEU A 4 -30.03 18.24 12.84
N LEU A 5 -30.95 17.88 11.93
CA LEU A 5 -30.74 17.93 10.48
C LEU A 5 -30.56 19.37 9.95
N HIS A 6 -31.19 20.37 10.58
CA HIS A 6 -31.03 21.77 10.18
C HIS A 6 -29.68 22.35 10.63
N VAL A 7 -29.25 22.04 11.85
CA VAL A 7 -27.91 22.36 12.37
C VAL A 7 -26.83 21.70 11.50
N SER A 8 -27.07 20.47 11.03
CA SER A 8 -26.13 19.72 10.20
C SER A 8 -25.80 20.38 8.85
N LYS A 9 -26.71 21.17 8.26
CA LYS A 9 -26.46 21.85 6.97
C LYS A 9 -25.46 23.00 7.10
N CYS A 10 -25.47 23.71 8.23
CA CYS A 10 -24.56 24.82 8.47
C CYS A 10 -23.12 24.31 8.70
N PHE A 11 -22.96 23.15 9.34
CA PHE A 11 -21.67 22.50 9.51
C PHE A 11 -21.19 21.71 8.28
N ALA A 12 -22.08 21.33 7.36
CA ALA A 12 -21.71 20.55 6.18
C ALA A 12 -20.72 21.31 5.26
N MET A 13 -20.95 22.60 5.03
CA MET A 13 -20.08 23.44 4.19
C MET A 13 -18.62 23.53 4.70
N PRO A 14 -18.36 23.95 5.96
CA PRO A 14 -16.99 24.03 6.46
C PRO A 14 -16.32 22.66 6.57
N VAL A 15 -17.05 21.62 6.99
CA VAL A 15 -16.50 20.26 7.05
C VAL A 15 -16.11 19.76 5.67
N THR A 16 -16.91 20.04 4.65
CA THR A 16 -16.60 19.67 3.26
C THR A 16 -15.38 20.41 2.74
N LEU A 17 -15.26 21.71 3.01
CA LEU A 17 -14.08 22.50 2.62
C LEU A 17 -12.80 22.00 3.29
N ILE A 18 -12.87 21.70 4.60
CA ILE A 18 -11.74 21.13 5.34
C ILE A 18 -11.38 19.75 4.79
N ALA A 19 -12.36 18.90 4.52
CA ALA A 19 -12.14 17.57 3.95
C ALA A 19 -11.50 17.65 2.56
N ILE A 20 -12.00 18.51 1.67
CA ILE A 20 -11.41 18.73 0.34
C ILE A 20 -9.97 19.23 0.47
N GLY A 21 -9.70 20.17 1.37
CA GLY A 21 -8.35 20.68 1.63
C GLY A 21 -7.39 19.59 2.12
N ALA A 22 -7.86 18.74 3.04
CA ALA A 22 -7.09 17.61 3.55
C ALA A 22 -6.83 16.53 2.48
N ILE A 23 -7.83 16.21 1.66
CA ILE A 23 -7.68 15.27 0.54
C ILE A 23 -6.71 15.84 -0.49
N GLY A 24 -6.83 17.13 -0.82
CA GLY A 24 -5.94 17.80 -1.76
C GLY A 24 -4.48 17.79 -1.30
N SER A 25 -4.21 18.17 -0.06
CA SER A 25 -2.85 18.20 0.49
C SER A 25 -2.22 16.81 0.59
N THR A 26 -2.99 15.80 1.00
CA THR A 26 -2.53 14.40 1.04
C THR A 26 -2.25 13.83 -0.34
N LEU A 27 -3.07 14.13 -1.35
CA LEU A 27 -2.81 13.73 -2.74
C LEU A 27 -1.52 14.35 -3.29
N ILE A 28 -1.28 15.64 -3.05
CA ILE A 28 -0.04 16.30 -3.49
C ILE A 28 1.18 15.64 -2.84
N GLY A 29 1.12 15.44 -1.52
CA GLY A 29 2.19 14.76 -0.78
C GLY A 29 2.44 13.34 -1.31
N LEU A 30 1.38 12.58 -1.57
CA LEU A 30 1.47 11.23 -2.10
C LEU A 30 2.10 11.19 -3.50
N ILE A 31 1.74 12.11 -4.39
CA ILE A 31 2.30 12.20 -5.75
C ILE A 31 3.79 12.55 -5.71
N LEU A 32 4.20 13.47 -4.82
CA LEU A 32 5.60 13.84 -4.65
C LEU A 32 6.41 12.68 -4.07
N ALA A 33 5.92 12.05 -3.00
CA ALA A 33 6.57 10.92 -2.36
C ALA A 33 6.68 9.71 -3.32
N SER A 34 5.61 9.38 -4.04
CA SER A 34 5.62 8.30 -5.01
C SER A 34 6.57 8.58 -6.18
N SER A 35 6.65 9.83 -6.64
CA SER A 35 7.58 10.24 -7.70
C SER A 35 9.04 10.09 -7.33
N GLN A 36 9.37 10.30 -6.05
CA GLN A 36 10.71 10.13 -5.51
C GLN A 36 11.00 8.63 -5.32
N LEU A 37 10.09 7.90 -4.67
CA LEU A 37 10.21 6.46 -4.47
C LEU A 37 10.35 5.70 -5.79
N LEU A 38 9.57 6.06 -6.80
CA LEU A 38 9.66 5.47 -8.14
C LEU A 38 10.99 5.82 -8.81
N GLY A 39 11.49 7.04 -8.62
CA GLY A 39 12.81 7.44 -9.12
C GLY A 39 13.94 6.62 -8.49
N ASP A 40 13.86 6.39 -7.18
CA ASP A 40 14.86 5.63 -6.43
C ASP A 40 14.79 4.13 -6.70
N ALA A 41 13.58 3.56 -6.77
CA ALA A 41 13.35 2.15 -7.05
C ALA A 41 13.80 1.76 -8.46
N PHE A 42 13.58 2.65 -9.42
CA PHE A 42 13.94 2.43 -10.81
C PHE A 42 15.23 3.17 -11.18
N ARG A 43 16.31 3.01 -10.38
CA ARG A 43 17.68 3.53 -10.61
C ARG A 43 18.25 3.41 -12.04
N SER A 44 17.59 2.68 -12.95
CA SER A 44 17.89 2.62 -14.38
C SER A 44 17.26 3.78 -15.15
N GLU A 45 17.82 4.14 -16.29
CA GLU A 45 17.36 5.16 -17.25
C GLU A 45 15.97 4.88 -17.84
N ILE A 46 14.95 4.74 -17.00
CA ILE A 46 13.58 4.60 -17.44
C ILE A 46 13.16 5.95 -17.99
N HIS A 47 12.97 5.97 -19.32
CA HIS A 47 12.52 7.11 -20.10
C HIS A 47 11.50 7.97 -19.34
N LEU A 48 11.65 9.30 -19.43
CA LEU A 48 10.75 10.32 -18.91
C LEU A 48 9.24 9.99 -19.12
N ARG A 49 8.93 9.30 -20.23
CA ARG A 49 7.59 8.81 -20.60
C ARG A 49 6.97 7.84 -19.60
N TRP A 50 7.74 6.92 -19.01
CA TRP A 50 7.23 5.96 -18.03
C TRP A 50 7.02 6.59 -16.67
N ARG A 51 7.87 7.56 -16.31
CA ARG A 51 7.68 8.34 -15.09
C ARG A 51 6.42 9.20 -15.17
N THR A 52 6.15 9.85 -16.29
CA THR A 52 4.91 10.60 -16.49
C THR A 52 3.69 9.67 -16.56
N ALA A 53 3.80 8.53 -17.24
CA ALA A 53 2.72 7.53 -17.28
C ALA A 53 2.36 6.98 -15.89
N ALA A 54 3.35 6.71 -15.04
CA ALA A 54 3.07 6.25 -13.67
C ALA A 54 2.37 7.32 -12.82
N ARG A 55 2.76 8.59 -12.98
CA ARG A 55 2.11 9.72 -12.29
C ARG A 55 0.66 9.91 -12.75
N THR A 56 0.41 9.84 -14.07
CA THR A 56 -0.96 9.97 -14.59
C THR A 56 -1.80 8.77 -14.17
N LEU A 57 -1.25 7.56 -14.18
CA LEU A 57 -1.94 6.36 -13.73
C LEU A 57 -2.38 6.47 -12.26
N MET A 58 -1.56 7.06 -11.39
CA MET A 58 -1.93 7.29 -9.98
C MET A 58 -3.15 8.20 -9.79
N LEU A 59 -3.45 9.09 -10.74
CA LEU A 59 -4.63 9.97 -10.70
C LEU A 59 -5.81 9.38 -11.44
N VAL A 60 -5.55 8.78 -12.60
CA VAL A 60 -6.58 8.19 -13.47
C VAL A 60 -7.21 6.97 -12.80
N LEU A 61 -6.43 6.14 -12.10
CA LEU A 61 -6.93 4.91 -11.51
C LEU A 61 -7.97 5.17 -10.40
N PRO A 62 -7.72 6.04 -9.38
CA PRO A 62 -8.76 6.41 -8.41
C PRO A 62 -9.96 7.11 -9.04
N ALA A 63 -9.76 7.92 -10.09
CA ALA A 63 -10.85 8.57 -10.79
C ALA A 63 -11.76 7.56 -11.52
N LEU A 64 -11.19 6.53 -12.16
CA LEU A 64 -11.94 5.42 -12.74
C LEU A 64 -12.70 4.64 -11.65
N PHE A 65 -12.07 4.40 -10.50
CA PHE A 65 -12.72 3.75 -9.37
C PHE A 65 -13.86 4.57 -8.75
N ALA A 66 -13.78 5.90 -8.80
CA ALA A 66 -14.89 6.76 -8.39
C ALA A 66 -16.13 6.58 -9.29
N CYS A 67 -15.95 6.21 -10.57
CA CYS A 67 -17.04 5.97 -11.52
C CYS A 67 -17.75 4.61 -11.33
N LEU A 68 -17.14 3.65 -10.62
CA LEU A 68 -17.71 2.31 -10.38
C LEU A 68 -18.89 2.29 -9.39
N GLY A 69 -19.19 3.43 -8.77
CA GLY A 69 -20.34 3.61 -7.88
C GLY A 69 -20.00 3.45 -6.40
N PRO A 70 -20.94 3.80 -5.50
CA PRO A 70 -20.70 3.84 -4.06
C PRO A 70 -20.53 2.46 -3.42
N GLY A 71 -21.01 1.39 -4.06
CA GLY A 71 -20.94 0.02 -3.53
C GLY A 71 -19.53 -0.56 -3.47
N SER A 72 -18.61 -0.09 -4.33
CA SER A 72 -17.24 -0.60 -4.39
C SER A 72 -16.28 0.13 -3.44
N TYR A 73 -16.67 1.28 -2.89
CA TYR A 73 -15.80 2.11 -2.06
C TYR A 73 -15.31 1.40 -0.78
N MET A 74 -16.22 0.75 -0.05
CA MET A 74 -15.89 0.05 1.20
C MET A 74 -14.97 -1.16 0.99
N PRO A 75 -15.25 -2.08 0.04
CA PRO A 75 -14.33 -3.16 -0.29
C PRO A 75 -12.94 -2.68 -0.70
N LEU A 76 -12.87 -1.62 -1.52
CA LEU A 76 -11.59 -1.06 -1.97
C LEU A 76 -10.77 -0.49 -0.83
N ILE A 77 -11.41 0.16 0.15
CA ILE A 77 -10.71 0.66 1.34
C ILE A 77 -10.22 -0.47 2.23
N ALA A 78 -11.06 -1.49 2.46
CA ALA A 78 -10.64 -2.65 3.23
C ALA A 78 -9.41 -3.32 2.58
N PHE A 79 -9.42 -3.44 1.25
CA PHE A 79 -8.30 -3.96 0.48
C PHE A 79 -7.06 -3.07 0.55
N SER A 80 -7.20 -1.75 0.37
CA SER A 80 -6.07 -0.81 0.41
C SER A 80 -5.43 -0.73 1.78
N GLY A 81 -6.15 -1.06 2.85
CA GLY A 81 -5.59 -1.21 4.20
C GLY A 81 -4.90 -2.56 4.39
N ALA A 82 -5.57 -3.65 4.05
CA ALA A 82 -5.08 -5.01 4.30
C ALA A 82 -3.87 -5.38 3.42
N PHE A 83 -3.87 -4.98 2.15
CA PHE A 83 -2.83 -5.38 1.21
C PHE A 83 -1.44 -4.81 1.56
N PRO A 84 -1.21 -3.49 1.67
CA PRO A 84 0.11 -2.97 1.97
C PRO A 84 0.57 -3.35 3.37
N THR A 85 -0.32 -3.44 4.36
CA THR A 85 0.07 -3.85 5.72
C THR A 85 0.54 -5.31 5.75
N THR A 86 -0.17 -6.22 5.07
CA THR A 86 0.28 -7.62 4.98
C THR A 86 1.57 -7.77 4.18
N VAL A 87 1.78 -6.99 3.12
CA VAL A 87 3.04 -7.01 2.37
C VAL A 87 4.19 -6.44 3.20
N LEU A 88 4.05 -5.21 3.72
CA LEU A 88 5.11 -4.51 4.46
C LEU A 88 5.45 -5.17 5.79
N TYR A 89 4.47 -5.61 6.57
CA TYR A 89 4.71 -6.18 7.89
C TYR A 89 4.75 -7.71 7.87
N GLY A 90 3.98 -8.35 7.00
CA GLY A 90 3.93 -9.81 6.91
C GLY A 90 5.01 -10.42 6.01
N LEU A 91 5.31 -9.79 4.86
CA LEU A 91 6.18 -10.39 3.84
C LEU A 91 7.60 -9.82 3.82
N VAL A 92 7.77 -8.50 4.01
CA VAL A 92 9.11 -7.88 3.92
C VAL A 92 10.08 -8.43 4.99
N PRO A 93 9.72 -8.56 6.28
CA PRO A 93 10.65 -9.09 7.29
C PRO A 93 11.16 -10.51 7.01
N PRO A 94 10.32 -11.52 6.69
CA PRO A 94 10.81 -12.86 6.40
C PRO A 94 11.63 -12.92 5.10
N VAL A 95 11.25 -12.15 4.07
CA VAL A 95 12.02 -12.09 2.82
C VAL A 95 13.39 -11.45 3.09
N ALA A 96 13.45 -10.34 3.82
CA ALA A 96 14.71 -9.70 4.20
C ALA A 96 15.61 -10.65 5.02
N ALA A 97 15.04 -11.39 5.98
CA ALA A 97 15.77 -12.38 6.76
C ALA A 97 16.31 -13.53 5.88
N LEU A 98 15.54 -14.00 4.89
CA LEU A 98 15.98 -15.01 3.93
C LEU A 98 17.11 -14.50 3.04
N VAL A 99 17.00 -13.27 2.52
CA VAL A 99 18.02 -12.64 1.68
C VAL A 99 19.32 -12.44 2.47
N LEU A 100 19.24 -11.96 3.71
CA LEU A 100 20.41 -11.77 4.57
C LEU A 100 21.12 -13.11 4.84
N ARG A 101 20.35 -14.16 5.15
CA ARG A 101 20.89 -15.52 5.32
C ARG A 101 21.55 -16.06 4.05
N TRP A 102 20.97 -15.82 2.89
CA TRP A 102 21.54 -16.30 1.63
C TRP A 102 22.84 -15.57 1.29
N LYS A 103 22.88 -14.25 1.51
CA LYS A 103 24.09 -13.43 1.34
C LYS A 103 25.21 -13.88 2.29
N ASN A 104 24.90 -14.11 3.56
CA ASN A 104 25.91 -14.54 4.55
C ASN A 104 26.43 -15.95 4.28
N ARG A 105 25.58 -16.88 3.81
CA ARG A 105 26.04 -18.21 3.35
C ARG A 105 27.05 -18.12 2.21
N ARG A 106 26.85 -17.20 1.25
CA ARG A 106 27.80 -16.98 0.16
C ARG A 106 29.10 -16.33 0.63
N ALA A 107 29.06 -15.52 1.68
CA ALA A 107 30.23 -14.89 2.28
C ALA A 107 31.06 -15.82 3.20
N GLY A 108 30.59 -17.06 3.45
CA GLY A 108 31.29 -18.01 4.32
C GLY A 108 31.23 -17.68 5.82
N GLU A 109 30.55 -16.60 6.21
CA GLU A 109 30.42 -16.21 7.62
C GLU A 109 29.36 -17.05 8.33
N SER A 110 29.80 -17.92 9.25
CA SER A 110 28.92 -18.62 10.19
C SER A 110 28.47 -17.69 11.31
N MET A 111 27.62 -16.70 11.00
CA MET A 111 26.91 -15.97 12.05
C MET A 111 25.85 -16.86 12.69
N ARG A 112 25.93 -16.97 14.03
CA ARG A 112 24.85 -17.54 14.88
C ARG A 112 23.56 -16.77 14.58
N ALA A 113 22.52 -17.52 14.22
CA ALA A 113 21.26 -16.99 13.74
C ALA A 113 20.62 -16.01 14.75
N ILE A 114 20.69 -14.71 14.46
CA ILE A 114 20.00 -13.63 15.21
C ILE A 114 18.47 -13.77 15.13
N VAL A 115 17.95 -14.59 14.22
CA VAL A 115 16.53 -14.93 14.14
C VAL A 115 16.35 -16.40 14.49
N PRO A 116 15.72 -16.74 15.63
CA PRO A 116 15.39 -18.12 15.96
C PRO A 116 14.36 -18.64 14.95
N GLY A 117 14.74 -19.66 14.17
CA GLY A 117 13.86 -20.28 13.18
C GLY A 117 14.63 -20.85 11.99
N GLY A 118 14.41 -22.12 11.66
CA GLY A 118 15.04 -22.77 10.51
C GLY A 118 14.53 -22.24 9.16
N ARG A 119 15.08 -22.74 8.05
CA ARG A 119 14.61 -22.40 6.68
C ARG A 119 13.10 -22.67 6.52
N ASN A 120 12.60 -23.72 7.17
CA ASN A 120 11.22 -24.16 7.07
C ASN A 120 10.24 -23.19 7.76
N THR A 121 10.64 -22.51 8.84
CA THR A 121 9.75 -21.55 9.52
C THR A 121 9.57 -20.28 8.68
N LEU A 122 10.62 -19.83 8.00
CA LEU A 122 10.57 -18.68 7.07
C LEU A 122 9.73 -18.99 5.83
N VAL A 123 9.85 -20.19 5.27
CA VAL A 123 8.99 -20.64 4.16
C VAL A 123 7.54 -20.75 4.62
N GLY A 124 7.29 -21.29 5.82
CA GLY A 124 5.96 -21.34 6.42
C GLY A 124 5.34 -19.95 6.58
N LEU A 125 6.08 -18.99 7.16
CA LEU A 125 5.63 -17.61 7.29
C LEU A 125 5.34 -16.95 5.94
N SER A 126 6.18 -17.17 4.93
CA SER A 126 5.94 -16.67 3.58
C SER A 126 4.70 -17.28 2.93
N LEU A 127 4.46 -18.59 3.12
CA LEU A 127 3.27 -19.27 2.61
C LEU A 127 2.00 -18.79 3.31
N ILE A 128 2.05 -18.57 4.62
CA ILE A 128 0.94 -18.00 5.38
C ILE A 128 0.64 -16.56 4.91
N ALA A 129 1.67 -15.73 4.72
CA ALA A 129 1.50 -14.38 4.18
C ALA A 129 0.90 -14.39 2.76
N CYS A 130 1.37 -15.27 1.87
CA CYS A 130 0.79 -15.46 0.54
C CYS A 130 -0.66 -15.97 0.60
N SER A 131 -0.98 -16.87 1.53
CA SER A 131 -2.33 -17.42 1.70
C SER A 131 -3.31 -16.34 2.18
N LEU A 132 -2.88 -15.50 3.14
CA LEU A 132 -3.66 -14.35 3.60
C LEU A 132 -3.90 -13.34 2.47
N LEU A 133 -2.90 -13.09 1.62
CA LEU A 133 -3.04 -12.27 0.42
C LEU A 133 -4.07 -12.84 -0.56
N GLY A 134 -4.02 -14.15 -0.81
CA GLY A 134 -4.98 -14.84 -1.69
C GLY A 134 -6.41 -14.78 -1.17
N ILE A 135 -6.61 -14.93 0.14
CA ILE A 135 -7.93 -14.81 0.77
C ILE A 135 -8.48 -13.39 0.64
N ASN A 136 -7.65 -12.36 0.86
CA ASN A 136 -8.07 -10.96 0.70
C ASN A 136 -8.42 -10.62 -0.76
N LEU A 137 -7.69 -11.16 -1.74
CA LEU A 137 -8.02 -11.00 -3.16
C LEU A 137 -9.36 -11.67 -3.53
N ARG A 138 -9.66 -12.84 -2.95
CA ARG A 138 -10.93 -13.54 -3.18
C ARG A 138 -12.13 -12.80 -2.57
N LEU A 139 -11.92 -12.01 -1.53
CA LEU A 139 -12.96 -11.20 -0.88
C LEU A 139 -13.32 -9.94 -1.68
N LEU A 140 -12.50 -9.57 -2.66
CA LEU A 140 -12.73 -8.44 -3.57
C LEU A 140 -13.61 -8.82 -4.77
N HIS A 141 -13.86 -10.11 -4.99
CA HIS A 141 -14.54 -10.69 -6.16
C HIS A 141 -15.88 -11.31 -5.76
#